data_AF-A0A328SIA8-F1
#
_entry.id   AF-A0A328SIA8-F1
#
_cell.length_a   1.000
_cell.length_b   1.000
_cell.length_c   1.000
_cell.angle_alpha   90.00
_cell.angle_beta   90.00
_cell.angle_gamma   90.00
#
_symmetry.space_group_name_H-M   'P 1'
#
loop_
_entity.id
_entity.type
_entity.pdbx_description
1 polymer ?
#
loop_
_entity_poly.entity_id
_entity_poly.type
_entity_poly.pdbx_seq_one_letter_code
_entity_poly.pdbx_strand_id
1 'polypeptide(L)'
;MEIEKFVEDIIVRDRIQFSEDINQPHLKHLGNENITPVIADFTEYSPLHNGHMFCMSEAKRLHPEALFVAVIPGLFERNGRGLPYIMTRHKRAELAIRLGADIAVEGPPMGIMGSGQYSLCLSLMFKALNADYIPRGYISEEPGFKRILDYINEGKGVAPKPYKIVSMEDKKVLLEGKLSND
;
A
#
# COMPACT_ATOMS: atom_id res chain seq x y z
N MET A 1 21.76 -13.88 20.78
CA MET A 1 22.10 -13.59 19.37
C MET A 1 22.53 -12.14 19.34
N GLU A 2 23.72 -11.84 18.85
CA GLU A 2 24.19 -10.45 18.66
C GLU A 2 23.35 -9.75 17.60
N ILE A 3 23.21 -8.42 17.70
CA ILE A 3 22.34 -7.62 16.83
C ILE A 3 22.83 -7.70 15.37
N GLU A 4 24.14 -7.67 15.18
CA GLU A 4 24.82 -7.77 13.89
C GLU A 4 24.45 -9.08 13.20
N LYS A 5 24.59 -10.20 13.92
CA LYS A 5 24.22 -11.52 13.41
C LYS A 5 22.74 -11.61 13.04
N PHE A 6 21.86 -11.03 13.86
CA PHE A 6 20.43 -10.98 13.54
C PHE A 6 20.14 -10.23 12.24
N VAL A 7 20.81 -9.09 12.02
CA VAL A 7 20.65 -8.31 10.79
C VAL A 7 21.24 -9.04 9.58
N GLU A 8 22.42 -9.65 9.73
CA GLU A 8 23.04 -10.47 8.69
C GLU A 8 22.14 -11.63 8.26
N ASP A 9 21.59 -12.37 9.22
CA ASP A 9 20.68 -13.48 8.97
C ASP A 9 19.44 -13.03 8.16
N ILE A 10 18.86 -11.87 8.49
CA ILE A 10 17.75 -11.27 7.72
C ILE A 10 18.18 -10.97 6.29
N ILE A 11 19.33 -10.31 6.10
CA ILE A 11 19.80 -9.90 4.77
C ILE A 11 20.10 -11.12 3.91
N VAL A 12 20.75 -12.14 4.46
CA VAL A 12 21.09 -13.37 3.73
C VAL A 12 19.81 -14.09 3.29
N ARG A 13 18.85 -14.30 4.20
CA ARG A 13 17.56 -14.91 3.88
C ARG A 13 16.82 -14.13 2.79
N ASP A 14 16.74 -12.81 2.95
CA ASP A 14 15.97 -11.96 2.04
C ASP A 14 16.63 -11.85 0.65
N ARG A 15 17.96 -11.96 0.54
CA ARG A 15 18.66 -12.05 -0.76
C ARG A 15 18.35 -13.34 -1.51
N ILE A 16 18.26 -14.46 -0.78
CA ILE A 16 17.89 -15.76 -1.36
C ILE A 16 16.47 -15.66 -1.92
N GLN A 17 15.50 -15.25 -1.09
CA GLN A 17 14.11 -15.11 -1.50
C GLN A 17 13.97 -14.14 -2.69
N PHE A 18 14.62 -12.97 -2.65
CA PHE A 18 14.59 -12.02 -3.76
C PHE A 18 15.10 -12.61 -5.08
N SER A 19 16.14 -13.44 -5.02
CA SER A 19 16.71 -14.09 -6.20
C SER A 19 15.76 -15.16 -6.76
N GLU A 20 15.05 -15.87 -5.90
CA GLU A 20 14.01 -16.83 -6.29
C GLU A 20 12.82 -16.13 -6.93
N ASP A 21 12.34 -15.03 -6.32
CA ASP A 21 11.18 -14.26 -6.77
C ASP A 21 11.40 -13.65 -8.17
N ILE A 22 12.62 -13.19 -8.50
CA ILE A 22 12.96 -12.67 -9.84
C ILE A 22 12.75 -13.71 -10.93
N ASN A 23 12.94 -14.99 -10.61
CA ASN A 23 12.85 -16.08 -11.58
C ASN A 23 11.45 -16.70 -11.64
N GLN A 24 10.49 -16.22 -10.83
CA GLN A 24 9.12 -16.70 -10.87
C GLN A 24 8.43 -16.28 -12.18
N PRO A 25 7.60 -17.16 -12.76
CA PRO A 25 6.84 -16.80 -13.95
C PRO A 25 5.85 -15.68 -13.64
N HIS A 26 5.54 -14.86 -14.64
CA HIS A 26 4.52 -13.84 -14.51
C HIS A 26 3.16 -14.45 -14.19
N LEU A 27 2.51 -13.92 -13.15
CA LEU A 27 1.13 -14.27 -12.82
C LEU A 27 0.20 -13.86 -13.97
N LYS A 28 -0.59 -14.81 -14.46
CA LYS A 28 -1.70 -14.52 -15.38
C LYS A 28 -2.87 -14.01 -14.55
N HIS A 29 -3.28 -12.77 -14.80
CA HIS A 29 -4.50 -12.23 -14.20
C HIS A 29 -5.71 -12.88 -14.86
N LEU A 30 -6.59 -13.46 -14.04
CA LEU A 30 -7.73 -14.24 -14.53
C LEU A 30 -8.94 -13.37 -14.88
N GLY A 31 -8.98 -12.10 -14.47
CA GLY A 31 -10.02 -11.13 -14.86
C GLY A 31 -11.44 -11.49 -14.44
N ASN A 32 -11.59 -12.44 -13.51
CA ASN A 32 -12.88 -12.88 -13.02
C ASN A 32 -13.39 -11.95 -11.92
N GLU A 33 -14.71 -11.83 -11.79
CA GLU A 33 -15.32 -11.17 -10.63
C GLU A 33 -15.05 -11.97 -9.36
N ASN A 34 -14.89 -11.25 -8.24
CA ASN A 34 -14.71 -11.89 -6.94
C ASN A 34 -16.01 -12.52 -6.44
N ILE A 35 -15.93 -13.75 -5.96
CA ILE A 35 -17.04 -14.41 -5.24
C ILE A 35 -17.31 -13.71 -3.90
N THR A 36 -16.24 -13.26 -3.24
CA THR A 36 -16.28 -12.46 -2.01
C THR A 36 -15.49 -11.18 -2.25
N PRO A 37 -16.09 -10.00 -2.08
CA PRO A 37 -15.39 -8.74 -2.34
C PRO A 37 -14.09 -8.62 -1.55
N VAL A 38 -13.10 -7.95 -2.13
CA VAL A 38 -11.76 -7.80 -1.55
C VAL A 38 -11.45 -6.34 -1.31
N ILE A 39 -11.21 -5.99 -0.05
CA ILE A 39 -10.59 -4.73 0.36
C ILE A 39 -9.08 -4.97 0.42
N ALA A 40 -8.27 -4.18 -0.28
CA ALA A 40 -6.82 -4.25 -0.16
C ALA A 40 -6.24 -2.89 0.23
N ASP A 41 -5.42 -2.87 1.28
CA ASP A 41 -4.75 -1.66 1.74
C ASP A 41 -3.24 -1.85 1.84
N PHE A 42 -2.49 -0.85 1.38
CA PHE A 42 -1.06 -0.76 1.59
C PHE A 42 -0.79 -0.02 2.89
N THR A 43 -0.18 -0.70 3.85
CA THR A 43 0.14 -0.10 5.14
C THR A 43 1.49 -0.54 5.63
N GLU A 44 2.35 0.43 5.93
CA GLU A 44 3.65 0.14 6.50
C GLU A 44 3.57 -0.38 7.94
N TYR A 45 2.52 -0.03 8.70
CA TYR A 45 2.33 -0.37 10.13
C TYR A 45 3.62 -0.25 10.95
N SER A 46 4.31 0.88 10.77
CA SER A 46 5.63 1.14 11.35
C SER A 46 5.69 2.47 12.13
N PRO A 47 5.07 2.55 13.33
CA PRO A 47 4.21 1.54 13.94
C PRO A 47 2.74 1.66 13.50
N LEU A 48 1.97 0.61 13.76
CA LEU A 48 0.51 0.67 13.72
C LEU A 48 0.00 1.70 14.75
N HIS A 49 -0.99 2.50 14.39
CA HIS A 49 -1.53 3.58 15.22
C HIS A 49 -3.04 3.75 15.01
N ASN A 50 -3.69 4.62 15.77
CA ASN A 50 -5.17 4.76 15.76
C ASN A 50 -5.74 5.16 14.38
N GLY A 51 -5.03 5.99 13.60
CA GLY A 51 -5.44 6.27 12.21
C GLY A 51 -5.53 5.02 11.32
N HIS A 52 -4.61 4.07 11.47
CA HIS A 52 -4.66 2.78 10.77
C HIS A 52 -5.86 1.94 11.22
N MET A 53 -6.09 1.87 12.53
CA MET A 53 -7.23 1.17 13.13
C MET A 53 -8.57 1.74 12.65
N PHE A 54 -8.68 3.07 12.60
CA PHE A 54 -9.88 3.75 12.12
C PHE A 54 -10.13 3.45 10.64
N CYS A 55 -9.10 3.57 9.79
CA CYS A 55 -9.22 3.28 8.36
C CYS A 55 -9.69 1.85 8.08
N MET A 56 -9.10 0.85 8.74
CA MET A 56 -9.52 -0.56 8.60
C MET A 56 -10.93 -0.79 9.13
N SER A 57 -11.24 -0.29 10.33
CA SER A 57 -12.57 -0.44 10.95
C SER A 57 -13.66 0.17 10.07
N GLU A 58 -13.41 1.35 9.51
CA GLU A 58 -14.38 2.04 8.65
C GLU A 58 -14.57 1.30 7.32
N ALA A 59 -13.50 0.80 6.72
CA ALA A 59 -13.58 -0.01 5.50
C ALA A 59 -14.41 -1.28 5.71
N LYS A 60 -14.16 -2.02 6.81
CA LYS A 60 -14.93 -3.22 7.17
C LYS A 60 -16.38 -2.87 7.58
N ARG A 61 -16.63 -1.68 8.12
CA ARG A 61 -17.99 -1.20 8.42
C ARG A 61 -18.79 -0.92 7.15
N LEU A 62 -18.14 -0.33 6.14
CA LEU A 62 -18.77 -0.01 4.84
C LEU A 62 -18.99 -1.25 3.97
N HIS A 63 -18.11 -2.25 4.08
CA HIS A 63 -18.14 -3.50 3.30
C HIS A 63 -18.00 -4.72 4.23
N PRO A 64 -19.00 -5.03 5.07
CA PRO A 64 -18.92 -6.09 6.09
C PRO A 64 -18.80 -7.50 5.49
N GLU A 65 -19.20 -7.69 4.24
CA GLU A 65 -19.10 -8.94 3.49
C GLU A 65 -17.71 -9.17 2.89
N ALA A 66 -16.85 -8.16 2.87
CA ALA A 66 -15.58 -8.20 2.15
C ALA A 66 -14.44 -8.75 3.02
N LEU A 67 -13.49 -9.43 2.37
CA LEU A 67 -12.22 -9.80 2.98
C LEU A 67 -11.27 -8.60 3.01
N PHE A 68 -10.62 -8.36 4.15
CA PHE A 68 -9.59 -7.33 4.27
C PHE A 68 -8.19 -7.94 4.12
N VAL A 69 -7.49 -7.52 3.07
CA VAL A 69 -6.12 -7.94 2.76
C VAL A 69 -5.15 -6.79 3.05
N ALA A 70 -4.30 -6.97 4.06
CA ALA A 70 -3.24 -6.03 4.39
C ALA A 70 -1.98 -6.33 3.58
N VAL A 71 -1.54 -5.37 2.76
CA VAL A 71 -0.28 -5.42 2.03
C VAL A 71 0.83 -4.84 2.92
N ILE A 72 1.66 -5.73 3.45
CA ILE A 72 2.74 -5.42 4.40
C ILE A 72 4.08 -5.48 3.66
N PRO A 73 4.79 -4.36 3.47
CA PRO A 73 6.04 -4.37 2.71
C PRO A 73 7.09 -5.32 3.27
N GLY A 74 7.81 -5.96 2.35
CA GLY A 74 8.56 -7.18 2.61
C GLY A 74 10.06 -6.99 2.79
N LEU A 75 10.81 -7.58 1.86
CA LEU A 75 12.23 -7.91 2.01
C LEU A 75 13.12 -6.72 2.39
N PHE A 76 14.22 -7.06 3.07
CA PHE A 76 15.27 -6.17 3.58
C PHE A 76 14.82 -5.25 4.72
N GLU A 77 13.54 -5.29 5.10
CA GLU A 77 12.97 -4.50 6.19
C GLU A 77 13.30 -3.00 6.06
N ARG A 78 13.19 -2.46 4.84
CA ARG A 78 13.38 -1.03 4.56
C ARG A 78 12.10 -0.42 3.97
N ASN A 79 11.68 0.70 4.52
CA ASN A 79 10.43 1.37 4.19
C ASN A 79 10.50 2.26 2.95
N GLY A 80 9.37 2.86 2.55
CA GLY A 80 9.31 3.76 1.39
C GLY A 80 10.19 5.00 1.51
N ARG A 81 10.71 5.30 2.70
CA ARG A 81 11.68 6.38 2.97
C ARG A 81 13.13 5.89 2.94
N GLY A 82 13.36 4.61 2.64
CA GLY A 82 14.67 3.96 2.66
C GLY A 82 15.20 3.61 4.06
N LEU A 83 14.40 3.82 5.11
CA LEU A 83 14.82 3.59 6.51
C LEU A 83 14.42 2.18 6.98
N PRO A 84 15.12 1.59 7.96
CA PRO A 84 14.66 0.37 8.60
C PRO A 84 13.24 0.51 9.17
N TYR A 85 12.41 -0.51 8.99
CA TYR A 85 11.15 -0.61 9.71
C TYR A 85 11.40 -0.72 11.22
N ILE A 86 10.49 -0.18 12.04
CA ILE A 86 10.62 -0.25 13.51
C ILE A 86 10.54 -1.69 14.05
N MET A 87 9.93 -2.60 13.29
CA MET A 87 9.82 -4.02 13.60
C MET A 87 9.74 -4.85 12.31
N THR A 88 10.04 -6.15 12.42
CA THR A 88 10.06 -7.07 11.27
C THR A 88 8.68 -7.21 10.62
N ARG A 89 8.65 -7.53 9.33
CA ARG A 89 7.40 -7.74 8.57
C ARG A 89 6.50 -8.80 9.18
N HIS A 90 7.08 -9.85 9.76
CA HIS A 90 6.30 -10.89 10.45
C HIS A 90 5.55 -10.32 11.67
N LYS A 91 6.19 -9.43 12.43
CA LYS A 91 5.53 -8.76 13.56
C LYS A 91 4.49 -7.75 13.10
N ARG A 92 4.77 -6.99 12.03
CA ARG A 92 3.79 -6.08 11.42
C ARG A 92 2.57 -6.84 10.86
N ALA A 93 2.78 -7.98 10.22
CA ALA A 93 1.72 -8.86 9.75
C ALA A 93 0.90 -9.46 10.91
N GLU A 94 1.55 -9.92 11.97
CA GLU A 94 0.86 -10.37 13.20
C GLU A 94 -0.03 -9.26 13.79
N LEU A 95 0.47 -8.03 13.84
CA LEU A 95 -0.31 -6.87 14.28
C LEU A 95 -1.48 -6.57 13.34
N ALA A 96 -1.30 -6.69 12.03
CA ALA A 96 -2.37 -6.51 11.05
C ALA A 96 -3.52 -7.51 11.27
N ILE A 97 -3.19 -8.79 11.45
CA ILE A 97 -4.17 -9.85 11.73
C ILE A 97 -4.88 -9.58 13.06
N ARG A 98 -4.13 -9.24 14.12
CA ARG A 98 -4.72 -8.91 15.44
C ARG A 98 -5.63 -7.68 15.39
N LEU A 99 -5.36 -6.72 14.51
CA LEU A 99 -6.20 -5.55 14.32
C LEU A 99 -7.53 -5.89 13.63
N GLY A 100 -7.56 -6.94 12.81
CA GLY A 100 -8.75 -7.40 12.11
C GLY A 100 -8.59 -7.61 10.61
N ALA A 101 -7.38 -7.55 10.06
CA ALA A 101 -7.14 -8.02 8.70
C ALA A 101 -7.38 -9.54 8.60
N ASP A 102 -8.01 -9.98 7.53
CA ASP A 102 -8.30 -11.39 7.29
C ASP A 102 -7.08 -12.10 6.68
N ILE A 103 -6.32 -11.38 5.84
CA ILE A 103 -5.10 -11.86 5.20
C ILE A 103 -4.02 -10.78 5.29
N ALA A 104 -2.78 -11.19 5.55
CA ALA A 104 -1.60 -10.35 5.41
C ALA A 104 -0.71 -10.92 4.31
N VAL A 105 -0.38 -10.11 3.31
CA VAL A 105 0.46 -10.50 2.17
C VAL A 105 1.74 -9.67 2.16
N GLU A 106 2.85 -10.31 1.79
CA GLU A 106 4.14 -9.64 1.67
C GLU A 106 4.15 -8.72 0.43
N GLY A 107 4.47 -7.44 0.65
CA GLY A 107 4.59 -6.42 -0.38
C GLY A 107 6.02 -6.24 -0.91
N PRO A 108 6.22 -5.30 -1.85
CA PRO A 108 7.50 -5.12 -2.52
C PRO A 108 8.63 -4.67 -1.56
N PRO A 109 9.91 -4.91 -1.92
CA PRO A 109 11.07 -4.44 -1.16
C PRO A 109 11.29 -2.93 -1.37
N MET A 110 10.50 -2.12 -0.68
CA MET A 110 10.39 -0.68 -0.96
C MET A 110 11.71 0.09 -0.86
N GLY A 111 12.53 -0.17 0.16
CA GLY A 111 13.72 0.65 0.41
C GLY A 111 14.89 0.46 -0.56
N ILE A 112 14.75 -0.43 -1.55
CA ILE A 112 15.70 -0.56 -2.68
C ILE A 112 15.10 -0.06 -4.00
N MET A 113 13.92 0.55 -3.96
CA MET A 113 13.17 1.05 -5.11
C MET A 113 12.94 2.57 -4.99
N GLY A 114 12.98 3.27 -6.12
CA GLY A 114 12.44 4.63 -6.20
C GLY A 114 10.92 4.62 -6.02
N SER A 115 10.35 5.75 -5.60
CA SER A 115 8.93 5.80 -5.24
C SER A 115 7.96 5.44 -6.35
N GLY A 116 8.28 5.81 -7.59
CA GLY A 116 7.51 5.39 -8.76
C GLY A 116 7.54 3.87 -8.99
N GLN A 117 8.66 3.21 -8.69
CA GLN A 117 8.81 1.76 -8.87
C GLN A 117 7.97 1.00 -7.84
N TYR A 118 8.10 1.30 -6.55
CA TYR A 118 7.29 0.60 -5.55
C TYR A 118 5.79 0.93 -5.69
N SER A 119 5.44 2.15 -6.14
CA SER A 119 4.03 2.51 -6.36
C SER A 119 3.41 1.69 -7.49
N LEU A 120 4.17 1.45 -8.56
CA LEU A 120 3.75 0.55 -9.64
C LEU A 120 3.60 -0.89 -9.14
N CYS A 121 4.55 -1.39 -8.34
CA CYS A 121 4.44 -2.72 -7.71
C CYS A 121 3.19 -2.84 -6.85
N LEU A 122 2.89 -1.86 -6.00
CA LEU A 122 1.68 -1.84 -5.17
C LEU A 122 0.40 -1.82 -6.03
N SER A 123 0.39 -1.05 -7.11
CA SER A 123 -0.75 -0.99 -8.03
C SER A 123 -0.98 -2.34 -8.73
N LEU A 124 0.10 -2.99 -9.17
CA LEU A 124 0.05 -4.34 -9.75
C LEU A 124 -0.35 -5.39 -8.70
N MET A 125 0.02 -5.19 -7.45
CA MET A 125 -0.33 -6.08 -6.35
C MET A 125 -1.83 -5.98 -6.03
N PHE A 126 -2.40 -4.77 -5.95
CA PHE A 126 -3.85 -4.61 -5.83
C PHE A 126 -4.60 -5.24 -7.00
N LYS A 127 -4.08 -5.10 -8.22
CA LYS A 127 -4.63 -5.80 -9.39
C LYS A 127 -4.51 -7.32 -9.30
N ALA A 128 -3.39 -7.84 -8.81
CA ALA A 128 -3.17 -9.28 -8.66
C ALA A 128 -4.06 -9.88 -7.57
N LEU A 129 -4.32 -9.14 -6.49
CA LEU A 129 -5.29 -9.45 -5.45
C LEU A 129 -6.75 -9.29 -5.92
N ASN A 130 -6.96 -8.77 -7.12
CA ASN A 130 -8.27 -8.43 -7.66
C ASN A 130 -9.06 -7.51 -6.71
N ALA A 131 -8.41 -6.50 -6.13
CA ALA A 131 -9.04 -5.66 -5.11
C ALA A 131 -10.23 -4.86 -5.68
N ASP A 132 -11.38 -4.98 -5.03
CA ASP A 132 -12.58 -4.18 -5.35
C ASP A 132 -12.52 -2.80 -4.68
N TYR A 133 -11.92 -2.73 -3.50
CA TYR A 133 -11.84 -1.51 -2.69
C TYR A 133 -10.42 -1.25 -2.20
N ILE A 134 -9.98 0.01 -2.26
CA ILE A 134 -8.72 0.48 -1.68
C ILE A 134 -9.06 1.59 -0.67
N PRO A 135 -9.16 1.28 0.63
CA PRO A 135 -9.53 2.25 1.63
C PRO A 135 -8.33 3.13 1.96
N ARG A 136 -8.52 4.44 2.04
CA ARG A 136 -7.43 5.36 2.38
C ARG A 136 -7.86 6.46 3.32
N GLY A 137 -7.20 6.52 4.48
CA GLY A 137 -7.29 7.67 5.37
C GLY A 137 -6.62 8.89 4.75
N TYR A 138 -7.29 10.04 4.83
CA TYR A 138 -6.76 11.33 4.40
C TYR A 138 -7.07 12.39 5.46
N ILE A 139 -6.27 13.46 5.49
CA ILE A 139 -6.48 14.59 6.40
C ILE A 139 -6.47 15.85 5.52
N SER A 140 -7.63 16.28 5.05
CA SER A 140 -7.72 17.54 4.32
C SER A 140 -9.14 18.09 4.38
N GLU A 141 -9.23 19.36 4.74
CA GLU A 141 -10.47 20.14 4.69
C GLU A 141 -10.47 21.11 3.49
N GLU A 142 -9.43 21.06 2.65
CA GLU A 142 -9.29 22.01 1.55
C GLU A 142 -10.32 21.73 0.44
N PRO A 143 -11.02 22.77 -0.08
CA PRO A 143 -11.96 22.61 -1.18
C PRO A 143 -11.31 21.97 -2.42
N GLY A 144 -10.03 22.23 -2.66
CA GLY A 144 -9.29 21.64 -3.78
C GLY A 144 -9.08 20.14 -3.64
N PHE A 145 -8.95 19.61 -2.41
CA PHE A 145 -8.87 18.18 -2.17
C PHE A 145 -10.19 17.47 -2.49
N LYS A 146 -11.32 18.09 -2.15
CA LYS A 146 -12.64 17.56 -2.52
C LYS A 146 -12.79 17.39 -4.05
N ARG A 147 -12.32 18.36 -4.84
CA ARG A 147 -12.34 18.25 -6.31
C ARG A 147 -11.52 17.07 -6.83
N ILE A 148 -10.41 16.75 -6.17
CA ILE A 148 -9.59 15.57 -6.51
C ILE A 148 -10.39 14.30 -6.25
N LEU A 149 -11.05 14.20 -5.09
CA LEU A 149 -11.90 13.07 -4.74
C LEU A 149 -13.06 12.90 -5.71
N ASP A 150 -13.72 14.00 -6.12
CA ASP A 150 -14.82 13.97 -7.08
C ASP A 150 -14.36 13.36 -8.42
N TYR A 151 -13.19 13.75 -8.93
CA TYR A 151 -12.61 13.15 -10.14
C TYR A 151 -12.32 11.65 -9.98
N ILE A 152 -11.73 11.25 -8.85
CA ILE A 152 -11.44 9.84 -8.57
C ILE A 152 -12.74 9.02 -8.50
N ASN A 153 -13.78 9.55 -7.86
CA ASN A 153 -15.10 8.91 -7.76
C ASN A 153 -15.79 8.74 -9.13
N GLU A 154 -15.49 9.63 -10.09
CA GLU A 154 -15.92 9.50 -11.49
C GLU A 154 -15.06 8.53 -12.30
N GLY A 155 -14.09 7.84 -11.68
CA GLY A 155 -13.20 6.89 -12.33
C GLY A 155 -12.01 7.53 -13.06
N LYS A 156 -11.76 8.83 -12.84
CA LYS A 156 -10.72 9.57 -13.55
C LYS A 156 -9.38 9.54 -12.81
N GLY A 157 -8.30 9.36 -13.56
CA GLY A 157 -6.94 9.44 -13.02
C GLY A 157 -6.53 10.88 -12.68
N VAL A 158 -5.77 11.04 -11.60
CA VAL A 158 -5.15 12.31 -11.20
C VAL A 158 -3.64 12.14 -11.04
N ALA A 159 -2.87 13.19 -11.29
CA ALA A 159 -1.42 13.16 -11.20
C ALA A 159 -0.85 14.42 -10.52
N PRO A 160 0.10 14.27 -9.58
CA PRO A 160 0.84 15.40 -9.06
C PRO A 160 1.84 15.91 -10.12
N LYS A 161 2.00 17.23 -10.16
CA LYS A 161 3.00 17.97 -10.93
C LYS A 161 3.62 19.04 -10.00
N PRO A 162 4.78 19.62 -10.37
CA PRO A 162 5.34 20.71 -9.58
C PRO A 162 4.28 21.81 -9.33
N TYR A 163 3.97 22.04 -8.05
CA TYR A 163 3.01 23.02 -7.55
C TYR A 163 1.56 22.88 -8.02
N LYS A 164 1.13 21.69 -8.47
CA LYS A 164 -0.28 21.47 -8.81
C LYS A 164 -0.64 19.99 -8.89
N ILE A 165 -1.93 19.70 -8.76
CA ILE A 165 -2.51 18.40 -9.11
C ILE A 165 -3.39 18.57 -10.33
N VAL A 166 -3.21 17.69 -11.32
CA VAL A 166 -3.94 17.75 -12.58
C VAL A 166 -4.70 16.45 -12.84
N SER A 167 -5.81 16.57 -13.55
CA SER A 167 -6.49 15.41 -14.13
C SER A 167 -5.65 14.82 -15.27
N MET A 168 -5.60 13.49 -15.35
CA MET A 168 -4.86 12.78 -16.39
C MET A 168 -5.59 12.77 -17.73
N GLU A 169 -6.91 12.97 -17.75
CA GLU A 169 -7.73 12.96 -18.95
C GLU A 169 -7.75 14.33 -19.65
N ASP A 170 -8.32 15.33 -18.99
CA ASP A 170 -8.58 16.66 -19.54
C ASP A 170 -7.48 17.70 -19.21
N LYS A 171 -6.46 17.30 -18.44
CA LYS A 171 -5.33 18.15 -17.98
C LYS A 171 -5.74 19.35 -17.12
N LYS A 172 -6.99 19.41 -16.64
CA LYS A 172 -7.47 20.48 -15.77
C LYS A 172 -6.69 20.49 -14.45
N VAL A 173 -6.36 21.69 -13.96
CA VAL A 173 -5.77 21.85 -12.62
C VAL A 173 -6.87 21.70 -11.57
N LEU A 174 -6.71 20.68 -10.72
CA LEU A 174 -7.66 20.31 -9.66
C LEU A 174 -7.26 20.91 -8.30
N LEU A 175 -5.98 21.21 -8.11
CA LEU A 175 -5.44 21.89 -6.94
C LEU A 175 -4.19 22.65 -7.37
N GLU A 176 -4.08 23.91 -6.96
CA GLU A 176 -2.86 24.71 -7.08
C GLU A 176 -2.07 24.59 -5.78
N GLY A 177 -0.75 24.53 -5.87
CA GLY A 177 0.13 24.32 -4.72
C GLY A 177 0.36 22.84 -4.39
N LYS A 178 0.77 22.62 -3.13
CA LYS A 178 1.02 21.29 -2.56
C LYS A 178 -0.20 20.81 -1.78
N LEU A 179 -0.30 19.50 -1.53
CA LEU A 179 -1.23 19.00 -0.52
C LEU A 179 -0.82 19.56 0.85
N SER A 180 -1.79 19.86 1.70
CA SER A 180 -1.55 20.47 3.01
C SER A 180 -0.59 19.68 3.91
N ASN A 181 -0.45 18.37 3.68
CA ASN A 181 0.36 17.45 4.49
C ASN A 181 1.64 16.94 3.80
N ASP A 182 1.98 17.49 2.62
CA ASP A 182 3.29 17.29 1.98
C ASP A 182 4.29 18.38 2.43
#